data_AF-A0A099TZJ6-F1
#
_entry.id   AF-A0A099TZJ6-F1
#
_cell.length_a   1.000
_cell.length_b   1.000
_cell.length_c   1.000
_cell.angle_alpha   90.00
_cell.angle_beta   90.00
_cell.angle_gamma   90.00
#
_symmetry.space_group_name_H-M   'P 1'
#
loop_
_entity.id
_entity.type
_entity.pdbx_description
1 polymer ?
#
loop_
_entity_poly.entity_id
_entity_poly.type
_entity_poly.pdbx_seq_one_letter_code
_entity_poly.pdbx_strand_id
1 'polypeptide(L)'
;MSRKLLSLAYIYEMNGRYKEAISFFEQVLEKDSKNPDASIIKEARIGLKANQLAIKYKTNPQMITRNMNLALLEKKIDIFKEDPHNLIGWFSQWN
;
A
#
# COMPACT_ATOMS: atom_id res chain seq x y z
N MET A 1 -15.20 14.27 -9.31
CA MET A 1 -14.28 15.11 -8.51
C MET A 1 -13.34 14.28 -7.65
N SER A 2 -13.80 13.15 -7.13
CA SER A 2 -13.04 12.18 -6.32
C SER A 2 -11.75 11.69 -6.99
N ARG A 3 -11.77 11.52 -8.32
CA ARG A 3 -10.57 11.17 -9.10
C ARG A 3 -9.44 12.23 -9.04
N LYS A 4 -9.79 13.52 -8.93
CA LYS A 4 -8.80 14.61 -8.77
C LYS A 4 -8.19 14.56 -7.36
N LEU A 5 -9.02 14.33 -6.33
CA LEU A 5 -8.55 14.15 -4.95
C LEU A 5 -7.65 12.91 -4.83
N LEU A 6 -8.01 11.82 -5.51
CA LEU A 6 -7.23 10.59 -5.55
C LEU A 6 -5.86 10.83 -6.22
N SER A 7 -5.83 11.54 -7.36
CA SER A 7 -4.58 11.91 -8.03
C SER A 7 -3.70 12.78 -7.13
N LEU A 8 -4.31 13.73 -6.42
CA LEU A 8 -3.59 14.60 -5.48
C LEU A 8 -3.01 13.81 -4.31
N ALA A 9 -3.79 12.88 -3.73
CA ALA A 9 -3.33 11.98 -2.67
C ALA A 9 -2.05 11.22 -3.09
N TYR A 10 -2.04 10.66 -4.30
CA TYR A 10 -0.84 10.00 -4.84
C TYR A 10 0.35 10.95 -5.03
N ILE A 11 0.13 12.18 -5.48
CA ILE A 11 1.22 13.17 -5.59
C ILE A 11 1.84 13.47 -4.21
N TYR A 12 1.03 13.62 -3.17
CA TYR A 12 1.54 13.82 -1.81
C TYR A 12 2.28 12.58 -1.28
N GLU A 13 1.76 11.38 -1.57
CA GLU A 13 2.41 10.12 -1.23
C GLU A 13 3.79 9.99 -1.88
N MET A 14 3.89 10.27 -3.20
CA MET A 14 5.15 10.24 -3.96
C MET A 14 6.18 11.24 -3.43
N ASN A 15 5.71 12.38 -2.90
CA ASN A 15 6.57 13.38 -2.26
C ASN A 15 6.92 13.05 -0.80
N GLY A 16 6.54 11.87 -0.29
CA GLY A 16 6.81 11.44 1.09
C GLY A 16 5.97 12.14 2.16
N ARG A 17 4.98 12.93 1.74
CA ARG A 17 4.07 13.72 2.60
C ARG A 17 2.85 12.89 2.98
N TYR A 18 3.11 11.84 3.77
CA TYR A 18 2.14 10.78 4.04
C TYR A 18 0.92 11.25 4.85
N LYS A 19 1.07 12.24 5.73
CA LYS A 19 -0.07 12.77 6.52
C LYS A 19 -1.08 13.50 5.63
N GLU A 20 -0.57 14.32 4.71
CA GLU A 20 -1.38 15.02 3.74
C GLU A 20 -2.03 14.06 2.74
N ALA A 21 -1.28 13.05 2.28
CA ALA A 21 -1.81 11.99 1.43
C ALA A 21 -3.01 11.28 2.08
N ILE A 22 -2.90 10.90 3.36
CA ILE A 22 -4.01 10.29 4.13
C ILE A 22 -5.24 11.20 4.13
N SER A 23 -5.07 12.48 4.43
CA SER A 23 -6.20 13.43 4.47
C SER A 23 -6.93 13.52 3.12
N PHE A 24 -6.21 13.45 1.99
CA PHE A 24 -6.86 13.43 0.68
C PHE A 24 -7.55 12.10 0.37
N PHE A 25 -6.98 10.96 0.79
CA PHE A 25 -7.66 9.66 0.67
C PHE A 25 -8.94 9.60 1.52
N GLU A 26 -8.95 10.18 2.72
CA GLU A 26 -10.15 10.29 3.56
C GLU A 26 -11.24 11.12 2.87
N GLN A 27 -10.87 12.27 2.29
CA GLN A 27 -11.81 13.11 1.53
C GLN A 27 -12.40 12.38 0.31
N VAL A 28 -11.64 11.49 -0.35
CA VAL A 28 -12.18 10.65 -1.43
C VAL A 28 -13.29 9.75 -0.89
N LEU A 29 -13.05 9.08 0.25
CA LEU A 29 -14.00 8.16 0.88
C LEU A 29 -15.25 8.88 1.40
N GLU A 30 -15.11 10.08 1.95
CA GLU A 30 -16.24 10.90 2.39
C GLU A 30 -17.11 11.38 1.21
N LYS A 31 -16.47 11.78 0.11
CA LYS A 31 -17.16 12.38 -1.03
C LYS A 31 -17.89 11.36 -1.90
N ASP A 32 -17.33 10.16 -2.06
CA ASP A 32 -17.96 9.06 -2.80
C ASP A 32 -18.97 8.28 -1.93
N SER A 33 -19.21 8.68 -0.68
CA SER A 33 -20.23 8.04 0.18
C SER A 33 -21.65 8.07 -0.40
N LYS A 34 -21.96 9.04 -1.28
CA LYS A 34 -23.29 9.22 -1.89
C LYS A 34 -23.48 8.51 -3.24
N ASN A 35 -22.41 8.25 -3.98
CA ASN A 35 -22.44 7.47 -5.22
C ASN A 35 -21.12 6.70 -5.36
N PRO A 36 -21.00 5.55 -4.67
CA PRO A 36 -19.74 4.88 -4.49
C PRO A 36 -19.25 4.23 -5.79
N ASP A 37 -18.24 4.83 -6.42
CA ASP A 37 -17.40 4.12 -7.38
C ASP A 37 -16.52 3.14 -6.59
N ALA A 38 -16.84 1.85 -6.70
CA ALA A 38 -16.17 0.79 -5.97
C ALA A 38 -14.65 0.73 -6.27
N SER A 39 -14.23 1.10 -7.49
CA SER A 39 -12.80 1.15 -7.84
C SER A 39 -12.11 2.28 -7.08
N ILE A 40 -12.67 3.49 -7.13
CA ILE A 40 -12.10 4.67 -6.48
C ILE A 40 -12.03 4.47 -4.96
N ILE A 41 -13.07 3.89 -4.36
CA ILE A 41 -13.09 3.58 -2.93
C ILE A 41 -12.03 2.54 -2.57
N LYS A 42 -11.87 1.50 -3.39
CA LYS A 42 -10.85 0.47 -3.18
C LYS A 42 -9.46 1.08 -3.24
N GLU A 43 -9.18 1.89 -4.26
CA GLU A 43 -7.90 2.61 -4.42
C GLU A 43 -7.61 3.51 -3.21
N ALA A 44 -8.59 4.30 -2.77
CA ALA A 44 -8.42 5.19 -1.62
C ALA A 44 -8.16 4.44 -0.30
N ARG A 45 -8.84 3.30 -0.07
CA ARG A 45 -8.59 2.45 1.11
C ARG A 45 -7.18 1.85 1.10
N ILE A 46 -6.71 1.41 -0.07
CA ILE A 46 -5.34 0.87 -0.22
C ILE A 46 -4.32 1.97 0.08
N GLY A 47 -4.49 3.14 -0.54
CA GLY A 47 -3.61 4.30 -0.33
C GLY A 47 -3.56 4.73 1.14
N LEU A 48 -4.71 4.83 1.80
CA LEU A 48 -4.80 5.17 3.22
C LEU A 48 -4.00 4.19 4.10
N LYS A 49 -4.19 2.88 3.89
CA LYS A 49 -3.47 1.84 4.64
C LYS A 49 -1.96 1.89 4.38
N ALA A 50 -1.55 2.07 3.11
CA ALA A 50 -0.15 2.18 2.72
C ALA A 50 0.55 3.36 3.39
N ASN A 51 -0.07 4.54 3.39
CA ASN A 51 0.50 5.74 3.99
C ASN A 51 0.53 5.66 5.53
N GLN A 52 -0.47 5.06 6.17
CA GLN A 52 -0.44 4.77 7.61
C GLN A 52 0.70 3.81 7.98
N LEU A 53 0.92 2.78 7.17
CA LEU A 53 2.06 1.87 7.32
C LEU A 53 3.40 2.59 7.12
N ALA A 54 3.51 3.46 6.13
CA ALA A 54 4.72 4.24 5.87
C ALA A 54 5.08 5.15 7.07
N ILE A 55 4.09 5.78 7.70
CA ILE A 55 4.30 6.56 8.93
C ILE A 55 4.75 5.64 10.08
N LYS A 56 4.08 4.50 10.28
CA LYS A 56 4.44 3.53 11.33
C LYS A 56 5.86 2.97 11.13
N TYR A 57 6.26 2.74 9.89
CA TYR A 57 7.63 2.32 9.56
C TYR A 57 8.65 3.40 9.91
N LYS A 58 8.38 4.67 9.54
CA LYS A 58 9.25 5.80 9.89
C LYS A 58 9.41 5.95 11.41
N THR A 59 8.38 5.65 12.20
CA THR A 59 8.45 5.76 13.67
C THR A 59 9.03 4.52 14.33
N ASN A 60 8.77 3.32 13.80
CA ASN A 60 9.29 2.07 14.31
C ASN A 60 9.51 1.07 13.17
N PRO A 61 10.71 1.08 12.55
CA PRO A 61 11.03 0.19 11.43
C PRO A 61 10.89 -1.30 11.77
N GLN A 62 11.07 -1.66 13.04
CA GLN A 62 11.00 -3.03 13.53
C GLN A 62 9.55 -3.56 13.59
N MET A 63 8.52 -2.70 13.55
CA MET A 63 7.13 -3.16 13.59
C MET A 63 6.71 -3.94 12.35
N ILE A 64 7.22 -3.57 11.16
CA ILE A 64 6.95 -4.31 9.93
C ILE A 64 7.70 -5.64 9.93
N THR A 65 8.92 -5.65 10.49
CA THR A 65 9.79 -6.82 10.48
C THR A 65 9.59 -7.77 11.66
N ARG A 66 8.87 -7.36 12.72
CA ARG A 66 8.74 -8.13 13.97
C ARG A 66 8.18 -9.55 13.75
N ASN A 67 7.32 -9.73 12.75
CA ASN A 67 6.77 -11.03 12.36
C ASN A 67 7.30 -11.52 11.00
N MET A 68 8.16 -10.76 10.34
CA MET A 68 8.75 -11.11 9.04
C MET A 68 10.13 -11.70 9.29
N ASN A 69 10.27 -13.01 9.09
CA ASN A 69 11.58 -13.65 9.14
C ASN A 69 12.41 -13.19 7.93
N LEU A 70 13.20 -12.13 8.12
CA LEU A 70 14.02 -11.51 7.07
C LEU A 70 15.00 -12.50 6.46
N ALA A 71 15.60 -13.38 7.25
CA ALA A 71 16.49 -14.42 6.74
C ALA A 71 15.78 -15.43 5.83
N LEU A 72 14.51 -15.76 6.13
CA LEU A 72 13.68 -16.59 5.24
C LEU A 72 13.29 -15.82 3.97
N LEU A 73 13.00 -14.53 4.08
CA LEU A 73 12.67 -13.68 2.94
C LEU A 73 13.88 -13.52 2.00
N GLU A 74 15.07 -13.24 2.53
CA GLU A 74 16.32 -13.12 1.78
C GLU A 74 16.67 -14.42 1.05
N LYS A 75 16.65 -15.56 1.76
CA LYS A 75 16.84 -16.88 1.14
C LYS A 75 15.84 -17.13 0.00
N LYS A 76 14.59 -16.71 0.18
CA LYS A 76 13.56 -16.86 -0.85
C LYS A 76 13.80 -15.93 -2.04
N ILE A 77 14.16 -14.67 -1.80
CA ILE A 77 14.53 -13.72 -2.86
C ILE A 77 15.71 -14.25 -3.68
N ASP A 78 16.69 -14.87 -3.05
CA ASP A 78 17.84 -15.44 -3.77
C ASP A 78 17.43 -16.64 -4.63
N ILE A 79 16.54 -17.52 -4.15
CA ILE A 79 15.93 -18.58 -4.97
C ILE A 79 15.17 -17.99 -6.17
N PHE A 80 14.51 -16.84 -5.99
CA PHE A 80 13.75 -16.18 -7.07
C PHE A 80 14.62 -15.46 -8.11
N LYS A 81 15.86 -15.06 -7.76
CA LYS A 81 16.81 -14.50 -8.72
C LYS A 81 17.32 -15.55 -9.71
N GLU A 82 17.29 -16.83 -9.33
CA GLU A 82 17.76 -17.94 -10.16
C GLU A 82 16.69 -18.45 -11.13
N ASP A 83 15.39 -18.44 -10.78
CA ASP A 83 14.29 -18.79 -11.70
C ASP A 83 12.99 -18.00 -11.44
N PRO A 84 12.68 -16.99 -12.28
CA PRO A 84 11.49 -16.15 -12.14
C PRO A 84 10.15 -16.88 -12.41
N HIS A 85 10.15 -18.06 -13.04
CA HIS A 85 8.89 -18.70 -13.48
C HIS A 85 8.07 -19.26 -12.32
N ASN A 86 8.70 -19.50 -11.16
CA ASN A 86 8.02 -19.95 -9.95
C ASN A 86 7.20 -18.84 -9.24
N LEU A 87 7.31 -17.57 -9.68
CA LEU A 87 6.61 -16.44 -9.07
C LEU A 87 5.08 -16.55 -9.19
N ILE A 88 4.57 -16.90 -10.37
CA ILE A 88 3.12 -16.88 -10.65
C ILE A 88 2.40 -18.01 -9.89
N GLY A 89 3.02 -19.18 -9.78
CA GLY A 89 2.46 -20.34 -9.08
C GLY A 89 2.46 -20.22 -7.55
N TRP A 90 3.31 -19.36 -6.98
CA TRP A 90 3.41 -19.21 -5.53
C TRP A 90 2.48 -18.13 -4.98
N PHE A 91 2.30 -16.99 -5.67
CA PHE A 91 1.34 -15.96 -5.25
C PHE A 91 -0.11 -16.47 -5.23
N SER A 92 -0.44 -17.49 -6.04
CA SER A 92 -1.76 -18.12 -6.03
C SER A 92 -2.01 -19.02 -4.82
N GLN A 93 -0.97 -19.41 -4.08
CA GLN A 93 -1.06 -20.26 -2.89
C GLN A 93 -1.14 -19.46 -1.58
N TRP A 94 -1.00 -18.14 -1.65
CA TRP A 94 -1.24 -17.25 -0.51
C TRP A 94 -2.70 -16.77 -0.52
N ASN A 95 -3.58 -17.62 0.01
CA ASN A 95 -4.90 -17.26 0.54
C ASN A 95 -4.94 -17.61 2.03
#